data_AF-A0A285Q2Z6-F1
#
_entry.id   AF-A0A285Q2Z6-F1
#
_cell.length_a   1.000
_cell.length_b   1.000
_cell.length_c   1.000
_cell.angle_alpha   90.00
_cell.angle_beta   90.00
_cell.angle_gamma   90.00
#
_symmetry.space_group_name_H-M   'P 1'
#
loop_
_entity.id
_entity.type
_entity.pdbx_description
1 polymer ?
#
loop_
_entity_poly.entity_id
_entity_poly.type
_entity_poly.pdbx_seq_one_letter_code
_entity_poly.pdbx_strand_id
1 'polypeptide(L)' 'MNKINAKKLLNSKWTAVHPVNKEKHFLVTALEFDEEGDVVYCLIEAVISNRSEPIEWTTFKNDSNWLQGWK' A
#
# COMPACT_ATOMS: atom_id res chain seq x y z
N MET A 1 11.89 -5.31 7.85
CA MET A 1 11.75 -4.70 6.51
C MET A 1 11.02 -5.68 5.61
N ASN A 2 9.87 -5.30 5.05
CA ASN A 2 9.09 -6.19 4.19
C ASN A 2 9.81 -6.43 2.85
N LYS A 3 9.93 -7.69 2.43
CA LYS A 3 10.47 -8.04 1.11
C LYS A 3 9.35 -7.95 0.08
N ILE A 4 9.25 -6.81 -0.61
CA ILE A 4 8.22 -6.54 -1.61
C ILE A 4 8.79 -6.46 -3.02
N ASN A 5 7.98 -6.89 -3.99
CA ASN A 5 8.20 -6.63 -5.40
C ASN A 5 7.22 -5.53 -5.84
N ALA A 6 7.74 -4.36 -6.21
CA ALA A 6 6.94 -3.19 -6.58
C ALA A 6 5.92 -3.50 -7.69
N LYS A 7 6.32 -4.31 -8.69
CA LYS A 7 5.48 -4.72 -9.83
C LYS A 7 4.33 -5.66 -9.44
N LYS A 8 4.32 -6.18 -8.21
CA LYS A 8 3.28 -7.08 -7.69
C LYS A 8 2.49 -6.46 -6.54
N LEU A 9 2.49 -5.13 -6.42
CA LEU A 9 1.75 -4.45 -5.37
C LEU A 9 0.25 -4.39 -5.65
N LEU A 10 -0.22 -4.49 -6.89
CA LEU A 10 -1.65 -4.40 -7.19
C LEU A 10 -2.42 -5.52 -6.47
N ASN A 11 -3.53 -5.17 -5.82
CA ASN A 11 -4.34 -6.05 -4.97
C ASN A 11 -3.61 -6.63 -3.74
N SER A 12 -2.44 -6.10 -3.39
CA SER A 12 -1.75 -6.48 -2.16
C SER A 12 -2.43 -5.83 -0.95
N LYS A 13 -2.46 -6.60 0.15
CA LYS A 13 -3.14 -6.26 1.40
C LYS A 13 -2.16 -5.76 2.43
N TRP A 14 -2.51 -4.68 3.12
CA TRP A 14 -1.64 -4.01 4.08
C TRP A 14 -2.39 -3.61 5.35
N THR A 15 -1.74 -3.81 6.48
CA THR A 15 -2.16 -3.30 7.78
C THR A 15 -1.28 -2.11 8.16
N ALA A 16 -1.88 -0.96 8.44
CA ALA A 16 -1.20 0.18 9.05
C ALA A 16 -0.86 -0.15 10.52
N VAL A 17 0.40 0.06 10.91
CA VAL A 17 0.85 -0.13 12.30
C VAL A 17 0.29 0.97 13.21
N HIS A 18 0.19 2.19 12.66
CA HIS A 18 -0.34 3.37 13.33
C HIS A 18 -1.61 3.84 12.60
N PRO A 19 -2.76 3.19 12.81
CA PRO A 19 -3.99 3.54 12.10
C PRO A 19 -4.47 4.94 12.46
N VAL A 20 -4.87 5.70 11.44
CA VAL A 20 -5.51 7.01 11.57
C VAL A 20 -6.99 6.85 11.17
N ASN A 21 -7.91 7.62 11.76
CA ASN A 21 -9.35 7.54 11.44
C ASN A 21 -9.99 6.15 11.59
N LYS A 22 -9.39 5.27 12.42
CA LYS A 22 -9.78 3.84 12.57
C LYS A 22 -9.57 3.01 11.28
N GLU A 23 -8.82 3.54 10.32
CA GLU A 23 -8.45 2.85 9.08
C GLU A 23 -7.19 2.04 9.36
N LYS A 24 -7.37 0.73 9.55
CA LYS A 24 -6.26 -0.21 9.80
C LYS A 24 -5.87 -1.00 8.55
N HIS A 25 -6.83 -1.38 7.73
CA HIS A 25 -6.60 -2.25 6.57
C HIS A 25 -6.76 -1.49 5.26
N PHE A 26 -5.79 -1.70 4.38
CA PHE A 26 -5.69 -1.04 3.09
C PHE A 26 -5.41 -2.06 2.00
N LEU A 27 -5.96 -1.82 0.82
CA LEU A 27 -5.71 -2.57 -0.41
C LEU A 27 -5.07 -1.63 -1.43
N VAL A 28 -4.03 -2.09 -2.13
CA VAL A 28 -3.53 -1.35 -3.30
C VAL A 28 -4.50 -1.57 -4.47
N THR A 29 -5.16 -0.52 -4.92
CA THR A 29 -6.22 -0.57 -5.94
C THR A 29 -5.76 -0.08 -7.31
N ALA A 30 -4.70 0.74 -7.37
CA ALA A 30 -4.10 1.16 -8.64
C ALA A 30 -2.58 1.26 -8.55
N LEU A 31 -1.93 1.01 -9.68
CA LEU A 31 -0.51 1.22 -9.92
C LEU A 31 -0.31 1.77 -11.33
N GLU A 32 0.57 2.74 -11.47
CA GLU A 32 1.06 3.18 -12.78
C GLU A 32 2.58 3.04 -12.83
N PHE A 33 3.07 2.77 -14.03
CA PHE A 33 4.48 2.56 -14.30
C PHE A 33 4.94 3.52 -15.40
N ASP A 34 6.19 3.96 -15.33
CA ASP A 34 6.83 4.66 -16.43
C ASP A 34 7.32 3.69 -17.54
N GLU A 35 7.98 4.25 -18.55
CA GLU A 35 8.54 3.51 -19.68
C GLU A 35 9.66 2.53 -19.27
N GLU A 36 10.34 2.78 -18.16
CA GLU A 36 11.40 1.92 -17.60
C GLU A 36 10.81 0.80 -16.70
N GLY A 37 9.51 0.90 -16.40
CA GLY A 37 8.75 -0.05 -15.60
C GLY A 37 8.89 0.19 -14.10
N ASP A 38 9.27 1.40 -13.69
CA ASP A 38 9.28 1.82 -12.29
C ASP A 38 7.91 2.35 -11.87
N VAL A 39 7.54 2.12 -10.61
CA VAL A 39 6.24 2.56 -10.07
C VAL A 39 6.27 4.07 -9.84
N VAL A 40 5.48 4.80 -10.62
CA VAL A 40 5.33 6.27 -10.51
C VAL A 40 4.06 6.69 -9.79
N TYR A 41 3.08 5.79 -9.68
CA TYR A 41 1.85 6.04 -8.94
C TYR A 41 1.38 4.78 -8.23
N CYS A 42 0.88 4.94 -7.00
CA CYS A 42 0.28 3.89 -6.22
C CYS A 42 -0.90 4.46 -5.43
N LEU A 43 -2.06 3.81 -5.56
CA LEU A 43 -3.27 4.17 -4.83
C LEU A 43 -3.62 3.07 -3.84
N ILE A 44 -3.89 3.47 -2.60
CA ILE A 44 -4.45 2.59 -1.57
C ILE A 44 -5.88 2.97 -1.28
N GLU A 45 -6.68 1.98 -0.93
CA GLU A 45 -8.04 2.13 -0.46
C GLU A 45 -8.19 1.53 0.93
N ALA A 46 -8.69 2.33 1.87
CA ALA A 46 -9.08 1.88 3.19
C ALA A 46 -10.32 0.99 3.09
N VAL A 47 -10.21 -0.26 3.56
CA VAL A 47 -11.26 -1.28 3.42
C VAL A 47 -12.58 -0.91 4.11
N ILE A 48 -12.50 -0.15 5.22
CA ILE A 48 -13.68 0.18 6.04
C ILE A 48 -14.41 1.41 5.50
N SER A 49 -13.67 2.44 5.11
CA SER A 49 -14.25 3.72 4.68
C SER A 49 -14.40 3.85 3.17
N ASN A 50 -13.79 2.94 2.39
CA ASN A 50 -13.59 3.06 0.94
C ASN A 50 -12.89 4.37 0.54
N ARG A 51 -12.17 4.99 1.48
CA ARG A 51 -11.37 6.19 1.20
C ARG A 51 -10.14 5.74 0.43
N SER A 52 -9.97 6.30 -0.75
CA SER A 52 -8.78 6.11 -1.57
C SER A 52 -7.83 7.29 -1.43
N GLU A 53 -6.53 7.02 -1.32
CA GLU A 53 -5.49 8.05 -1.33
C GLU A 53 -4.20 7.56 -2.01
N PRO A 54 -3.44 8.46 -2.66
CA PRO A 54 -2.14 8.12 -3.21
C PRO A 54 -1.14 7.87 -2.07
N ILE A 55 -0.20 6.95 -2.30
CA ILE A 55 0.85 6.62 -1.34
C ILE A 55 2.20 6.40 -2.03
N GLU A 56 3.27 6.80 -1.34
CA GLU A 56 4.63 6.42 -1.68
C GLU A 56 4.81 4.92 -1.43
N TRP A 57 4.79 4.10 -2.49
CA TRP A 57 4.85 2.63 -2.36
C TRP A 57 6.06 2.13 -1.57
N THR A 58 7.15 2.89 -1.54
CA THR A 58 8.38 2.57 -0.81
C THR A 58 8.14 2.48 0.70
N THR A 59 7.09 3.14 1.24
CA THR A 59 6.74 3.06 2.66
C THR A 59 6.36 1.65 3.09
N PHE A 60 5.83 0.83 2.17
CA PHE A 60 5.50 -0.58 2.43
C PHE A 60 6.73 -1.43 2.81
N LYS A 61 7.95 -0.98 2.48
CA LYS A 61 9.18 -1.67 2.91
C LYS A 61 9.41 -1.56 4.42
N ASN A 62 8.92 -0.48 5.03
CA ASN A 62 9.12 -0.21 6.45
C ASN A 62 8.04 -0.90 7.29
N ASP A 63 8.43 -1.95 8.00
CA ASP A 63 7.52 -2.72 8.87
C ASP A 63 7.05 -1.95 10.11
N SER A 64 7.72 -0.85 10.47
CA SER A 64 7.25 0.03 11.53
C SER A 64 6.02 0.86 11.11
N ASN A 65 5.78 0.99 9.80
CA ASN A 65 4.62 1.70 9.27
C ASN A 65 3.55 0.73 8.73
N TRP A 66 3.99 -0.34 8.07
CA TRP A 66 3.12 -1.23 7.30
C TRP A 66 3.45 -2.70 7.52
N LEU A 67 2.44 -3.51 7.79
CA LEU A 67 2.54 -4.96 7.85
C LEU A 67 1.83 -5.57 6.65
N GLN A 68 2.46 -6.56 6.01
CA GLN A 68 1.85 -7.26 4.89
C GLN A 68 0.74 -8.21 5.37
N GLY A 69 -0.38 -8.23 4.65
CA GLY A 69 -1.58 -9.03 4.94
C GLY A 69 -2.55 -8.34 5.90
N TRP A 70 -3.61 -9.06 6.27
CA TRP A 70 -4.55 -8.63 7.31
C TRP A 70 -4.07 -9.14 8.66
N LYS A 71 -3.20 -8.36 9.30
CA LYS A 71 -2.75 -8.56 10.69
C LYS A 71 -3.45 -7.59 11.63
#